data_AF-A0A7S3Y1X3-F1
#
_entry.id   AF-A0A7S3Y1X3-F1
#
_cell.length_a   1.000
_cell.length_b   1.000
_cell.length_c   1.000
_cell.angle_alpha   90.00
_cell.angle_beta   90.00
_cell.angle_gamma   90.00
#
_symmetry.space_group_name_H-M   'P 1'
#
loop_
_entity.id
_entity.type
_entity.pdbx_description
1 polymer ?
#
loop_
_entity_poly.entity_id
_entity_poly.type
_entity_poly.pdbx_seq_one_letter_code
_entity_poly.pdbx_strand_id
1 'polypeptide(L)'
;FMHSGYGAEYGGYDDYGAYYTDRIWSHKWAIFDADSWAWDPFESEEGVLVYEYHVETALYGTEGSGVTSIGVAAHETGHFLGLPDLYDTDYSSAGIDSWGIMSNSWGWDGTGGTPPSFCAWSKYALGWVEPTELEDSGVYTINDVQTNSDIYMVSNPFPDGEYLLIENRQAKGADKDSPQGGLLVWHIDEYWSGNTFEGYNGQNGWPENGYHYLTALLQADGLFELEQGGGADAQDVFHA
;
A
#
# COMPACT_ATOMS: atom_id res chain seq x y z
N PHE A 1 8.08 17.09 1.63
CA PHE A 1 8.35 18.47 1.16
C PHE A 1 7.15 18.87 0.33
N MET A 2 6.52 20.02 0.55
CA MET A 2 5.41 20.42 -0.33
C MET A 2 5.94 21.29 -1.48
N HIS A 3 5.75 20.88 -2.73
CA HIS A 3 6.04 21.72 -3.89
C HIS A 3 4.82 22.55 -4.29
N SER A 4 5.05 23.75 -4.81
CA SER A 4 3.96 24.57 -5.36
C SER A 4 3.39 23.97 -6.64
N GLY A 5 2.12 24.23 -6.92
CA GLY A 5 1.45 23.78 -8.14
C GLY A 5 0.80 22.41 -7.97
N TYR A 6 0.52 21.76 -9.11
CA TYR A 6 -0.14 20.46 -9.19
C TYR A 6 0.88 19.33 -9.37
N GLY A 7 0.57 18.16 -8.82
CA GLY A 7 1.39 16.96 -8.96
C GLY A 7 1.23 16.30 -10.34
N ALA A 8 2.22 15.52 -10.76
CA ALA A 8 2.18 14.77 -12.01
C ALA A 8 1.20 13.57 -11.96
N GLU A 9 0.86 13.09 -10.77
CA GLU A 9 -0.05 11.96 -10.53
C GLU A 9 -1.46 12.16 -11.11
N TYR A 10 -1.89 13.41 -11.34
CA TYR A 10 -3.18 13.71 -11.96
C TYR A 10 -3.17 13.61 -13.49
N GLY A 11 -1.99 13.45 -14.11
CA GLY A 11 -1.85 13.38 -15.57
C GLY A 11 -2.28 14.67 -16.30
N GLY A 12 -2.28 14.65 -17.63
CA GLY A 12 -2.84 15.72 -18.46
C GLY A 12 -2.09 17.07 -18.41
N TYR A 13 -2.81 18.15 -18.73
CA TYR A 13 -2.35 19.54 -18.60
C TYR A 13 -2.98 20.18 -17.37
N ASP A 14 -2.23 21.05 -16.69
CA ASP A 14 -2.79 21.91 -15.64
C ASP A 14 -3.31 23.26 -16.18
N ASP A 15 -3.96 24.03 -15.30
CA ASP A 15 -4.48 25.38 -15.57
C ASP A 15 -3.43 26.39 -16.05
N TYR A 16 -2.15 26.09 -15.83
CA TYR A 16 -1.01 26.90 -16.26
C TYR A 16 -0.41 26.42 -17.58
N GLY A 17 -0.93 25.32 -18.15
CA GLY A 17 -0.50 24.73 -19.41
C GLY A 17 0.71 23.81 -19.29
N ALA A 18 1.13 23.41 -18.09
CA ALA A 18 2.20 22.44 -17.90
C ALA A 18 1.68 21.01 -18.10
N TYR A 19 2.36 20.22 -18.91
CA TYR A 19 2.03 18.80 -19.08
C TYR A 19 2.53 18.00 -17.87
N TYR A 20 1.94 16.83 -17.58
CA TYR A 20 2.28 16.06 -16.37
C TYR A 20 3.75 15.66 -16.28
N THR A 21 4.43 15.44 -17.40
CA THR A 21 5.87 15.15 -17.43
C THR A 21 6.75 16.36 -17.07
N ASP A 22 6.18 17.55 -17.06
CA ASP A 22 6.84 18.80 -16.64
C ASP A 22 6.50 19.17 -15.19
N ARG A 23 5.78 18.29 -14.47
CA ARG A 23 5.42 18.43 -13.05
C ARG A 23 6.16 17.38 -12.22
N ILE A 24 6.26 17.64 -10.92
CA ILE A 24 6.86 16.69 -9.98
C ILE A 24 5.79 15.63 -9.65
N TRP A 25 6.13 14.36 -9.81
CA TRP A 25 5.33 13.26 -9.28
C TRP A 25 5.65 13.12 -7.79
N SER A 26 4.66 12.99 -6.92
CA SER A 26 4.89 12.82 -5.48
C SER A 26 5.68 11.53 -5.19
N HIS A 27 6.77 11.59 -4.44
CA HIS A 27 7.63 10.41 -4.21
C HIS A 27 8.53 10.54 -2.98
N LYS A 28 8.97 9.39 -2.46
CA LYS A 28 10.11 9.23 -1.54
C LYS A 28 11.37 8.84 -2.30
N TRP A 29 12.47 9.53 -2.05
CA TRP A 29 13.77 9.19 -2.61
C TRP A 29 14.92 9.60 -1.68
N ALA A 30 16.14 9.52 -2.18
CA ALA A 30 17.33 10.02 -1.50
C ALA A 30 18.12 10.97 -2.42
N ILE A 31 18.75 11.99 -1.83
CA ILE A 31 19.52 12.97 -2.60
C ILE A 31 20.67 12.26 -3.32
N PHE A 32 20.72 12.46 -4.63
CA PHE A 32 21.69 11.89 -5.53
C PHE A 32 22.30 13.01 -6.37
N ASP A 33 23.62 13.16 -6.32
CA ASP A 33 24.34 14.08 -7.16
C ASP A 33 24.62 13.41 -8.51
N ALA A 34 23.89 13.86 -9.54
CA ALA A 34 24.01 13.35 -10.89
C ALA A 34 25.35 13.70 -11.56
N ASP A 35 26.02 14.79 -11.15
CA ASP A 35 27.30 15.19 -11.73
C ASP A 35 28.44 14.32 -11.20
N SER A 36 28.42 13.99 -9.91
CA SER A 36 29.41 13.10 -9.29
C SER A 36 29.01 11.61 -9.30
N TRP A 37 27.78 11.31 -9.71
CA TRP A 37 27.18 9.98 -9.68
C TRP A 37 27.25 9.35 -8.28
N ALA A 38 26.99 10.15 -7.25
CA ALA A 38 27.14 9.77 -5.85
C ALA A 38 25.89 10.06 -5.02
N TRP A 39 25.64 9.18 -4.06
CA TRP A 39 24.66 9.40 -2.99
C TRP A 39 25.27 10.36 -1.97
N ASP A 40 25.10 11.65 -2.22
CA ASP A 40 25.71 12.73 -1.45
C ASP A 40 24.62 13.50 -0.67
N PRO A 41 24.60 13.43 0.67
CA PRO A 41 23.64 14.18 1.46
C PRO A 41 23.88 15.68 1.29
N PHE A 42 22.79 16.44 1.26
CA PHE A 42 22.87 17.90 1.35
C PHE A 42 23.31 18.30 2.76
N GLU A 43 24.36 19.10 2.89
CA GLU A 43 24.79 19.71 4.15
C GLU A 43 24.41 21.20 4.19
N SER A 44 23.65 21.62 5.20
CA SER A 44 23.34 23.04 5.41
C SER A 44 24.56 23.83 5.90
N GLU A 45 24.49 25.17 5.85
CA GLU A 45 25.55 26.03 6.44
C GLU A 45 25.74 25.81 7.96
N GLU A 46 24.74 25.20 8.62
CA GLU A 46 24.75 24.87 10.05
C GLU A 46 25.26 23.44 10.32
N GLY A 47 25.64 22.69 9.28
CA GLY A 47 26.15 21.32 9.37
C GLY A 47 25.05 20.25 9.51
N VAL A 48 23.81 20.57 9.13
CA VAL A 48 22.70 19.60 9.14
C VAL A 48 22.68 18.84 7.83
N LEU A 49 22.70 17.51 7.92
CA LEU A 49 22.63 16.62 6.76
C LEU A 49 21.18 16.23 6.46
N VAL A 50 20.78 16.33 5.20
CA VAL A 50 19.53 15.79 4.66
C VAL A 50 19.91 14.79 3.56
N TYR A 51 19.31 13.60 3.61
CA TYR A 51 19.58 12.54 2.64
C TYR A 51 18.28 12.01 2.05
N GLU A 52 17.47 11.33 2.88
CA GLU A 52 16.16 10.86 2.47
C GLU A 52 15.15 12.01 2.50
N TYR A 53 14.28 12.04 1.50
CA TYR A 53 13.18 12.97 1.42
C TYR A 53 11.94 12.29 0.86
N HIS A 54 10.79 12.86 1.17
CA HIS A 54 9.60 12.67 0.37
C HIS A 54 9.08 14.04 -0.06
N VAL A 55 8.43 14.12 -1.22
CA VAL A 55 7.90 15.37 -1.80
C VAL A 55 6.50 15.15 -2.34
N GLU A 56 5.63 16.14 -2.15
CA GLU A 56 4.20 16.07 -2.48
C GLU A 56 3.69 17.41 -3.04
N THR A 57 2.59 17.34 -3.80
CA THR A 57 1.93 18.51 -4.38
C THR A 57 1.17 19.34 -3.35
N ALA A 58 1.24 20.67 -3.44
CA ALA A 58 0.40 21.55 -2.62
C ALA A 58 -1.05 21.64 -3.10
N LEU A 59 -1.30 21.52 -4.41
CA LEU A 59 -2.63 21.68 -5.00
C LEU A 59 -3.24 20.33 -5.42
N TYR A 60 -4.55 20.24 -5.23
CA TYR A 60 -5.39 19.12 -5.67
C TYR A 60 -5.76 19.26 -7.15
N GLY A 61 -5.73 18.14 -7.88
CA GLY A 61 -6.19 18.06 -9.26
C GLY A 61 -5.23 18.71 -10.25
N THR A 62 -5.82 19.34 -11.27
CA THR A 62 -5.09 20.09 -12.31
C THR A 62 -5.57 21.53 -12.44
N GLU A 63 -6.56 21.93 -11.64
CA GLU A 63 -7.23 23.23 -11.71
C GLU A 63 -7.64 23.77 -10.34
N GLY A 64 -7.78 25.09 -10.24
CA GLY A 64 -8.23 25.78 -9.03
C GLY A 64 -7.17 26.02 -7.94
N SER A 65 -7.59 25.95 -6.67
CA SER A 65 -6.76 26.31 -5.50
C SER A 65 -7.03 25.43 -4.28
N GLY A 66 -7.64 24.26 -4.50
CA GLY A 66 -7.84 23.28 -3.45
C GLY A 66 -6.49 22.74 -2.97
N VAL A 67 -6.34 22.60 -1.66
CA VAL A 67 -5.16 21.93 -1.09
C VAL A 67 -5.25 20.44 -1.41
N THR A 68 -4.12 19.80 -1.68
CA THR A 68 -4.06 18.34 -1.90
C THR A 68 -4.74 17.55 -0.78
N SER A 69 -5.18 16.34 -1.09
CA SER A 69 -5.76 15.44 -0.11
C SER A 69 -4.68 14.74 0.72
N ILE A 70 -5.05 14.22 1.89
CA ILE A 70 -4.10 13.63 2.84
C ILE A 70 -3.49 12.32 2.33
N GLY A 71 -4.16 11.62 1.41
CA GLY A 71 -3.81 10.30 0.94
C GLY A 71 -2.37 10.18 0.43
N VAL A 72 -1.98 11.04 -0.51
CA VAL A 72 -0.63 11.01 -1.11
C VAL A 72 0.44 11.24 -0.04
N ALA A 73 0.29 12.27 0.80
CA ALA A 73 1.24 12.53 1.88
C ALA A 73 1.33 11.38 2.89
N ALA A 74 0.21 10.72 3.18
CA ALA A 74 0.17 9.57 4.08
C ALA A 74 0.84 8.32 3.46
N HIS A 75 0.68 8.09 2.16
CA HIS A 75 1.37 7.04 1.41
C HIS A 75 2.89 7.25 1.39
N GLU A 76 3.34 8.47 1.05
CA GLU A 76 4.76 8.83 1.07
C GLU A 76 5.39 8.74 2.46
N THR A 77 4.62 9.08 3.50
CA THR A 77 5.04 8.86 4.89
C THR A 77 5.24 7.37 5.18
N GLY A 78 4.41 6.49 4.61
CA GLY A 78 4.60 5.03 4.68
C GLY A 78 5.95 4.58 4.14
N HIS A 79 6.37 5.09 2.97
CA HIS A 79 7.72 4.84 2.45
C HIS A 79 8.83 5.38 3.35
N PHE A 80 8.62 6.55 3.95
CA PHE A 80 9.57 7.13 4.88
C PHE A 80 9.75 6.29 6.14
N LEU A 81 8.71 5.54 6.52
CA LEU A 81 8.74 4.57 7.61
C LEU A 81 9.29 3.20 7.19
N GLY A 82 9.61 3.00 5.91
CA GLY A 82 10.26 1.80 5.40
C GLY A 82 9.36 0.81 4.67
N LEU A 83 8.11 1.18 4.36
CA LEU A 83 7.20 0.31 3.59
C LEU A 83 7.45 0.43 2.08
N PRO A 84 7.37 -0.66 1.30
CA PRO A 84 7.35 -0.63 -0.15
C PRO A 84 5.95 -0.30 -0.68
N ASP A 85 5.87 -0.06 -1.99
CA ASP A 85 4.60 -0.09 -2.71
C ASP A 85 4.01 -1.49 -2.68
N LEU A 86 2.70 -1.55 -2.47
CA LEU A 86 1.90 -2.78 -2.49
C LEU A 86 0.88 -2.80 -3.65
N TYR A 87 0.90 -1.78 -4.51
CA TYR A 87 0.35 -1.91 -5.86
C TYR A 87 1.39 -2.61 -6.74
N ASP A 88 0.94 -3.13 -7.87
CA ASP A 88 1.85 -3.69 -8.85
C ASP A 88 2.52 -2.57 -9.66
N THR A 89 3.82 -2.39 -9.41
CA THR A 89 4.60 -1.27 -9.97
C THR A 89 4.86 -1.37 -11.47
N ASP A 90 4.64 -2.53 -12.11
CA ASP A 90 4.68 -2.64 -13.57
C ASP A 90 3.29 -2.51 -14.24
N TYR A 91 2.25 -2.35 -13.42
CA TYR A 91 0.86 -2.10 -13.79
C TYR A 91 0.17 -3.26 -14.53
N SER A 92 0.61 -4.53 -14.39
CA SER A 92 -0.21 -5.67 -14.86
C SER A 92 -1.35 -6.05 -13.91
N SER A 93 -1.28 -5.64 -12.64
CA SER A 93 -2.30 -5.92 -11.63
C SER A 93 -2.64 -4.69 -10.75
N ALA A 94 -3.57 -4.87 -9.80
CA ALA A 94 -3.90 -3.85 -8.81
C ALA A 94 -3.15 -4.00 -7.47
N GLY A 95 -2.34 -5.05 -7.30
CA GLY A 95 -1.71 -5.39 -6.03
C GLY A 95 -2.76 -5.66 -4.94
N ILE A 96 -2.79 -4.85 -3.87
CA ILE A 96 -3.85 -4.95 -2.84
C ILE A 96 -4.93 -3.87 -2.94
N ASP A 97 -4.86 -3.00 -3.96
CA ASP A 97 -5.78 -1.88 -4.24
C ASP A 97 -6.21 -1.11 -2.96
N SER A 98 -7.50 -0.82 -2.81
CA SER A 98 -8.06 0.01 -1.75
C SER A 98 -8.13 -0.71 -0.39
N TRP A 99 -7.57 -1.91 -0.27
CA TRP A 99 -7.40 -2.60 1.01
C TRP A 99 -6.16 -2.15 1.79
N GLY A 100 -5.26 -1.36 1.17
CA GLY A 100 -4.12 -0.78 1.87
C GLY A 100 -3.58 0.49 1.24
N ILE A 101 -3.19 1.45 2.09
CA ILE A 101 -2.71 2.77 1.63
C ILE A 101 -1.44 2.69 0.78
N MET A 102 -0.60 1.67 1.00
CA MET A 102 0.61 1.44 0.20
C MET A 102 0.31 0.94 -1.22
N SER A 103 -0.96 0.67 -1.54
CA SER A 103 -1.39 0.32 -2.90
C SER A 103 -2.28 1.40 -3.51
N ASN A 104 -3.22 1.95 -2.74
CA ASN A 104 -4.11 3.00 -3.23
C ASN A 104 -4.31 4.11 -2.19
N SER A 105 -3.59 5.22 -2.38
CA SER A 105 -3.69 6.42 -1.54
C SER A 105 -4.97 7.22 -1.77
N TRP A 106 -5.69 6.99 -2.88
CA TRP A 106 -6.93 7.68 -3.22
C TRP A 106 -8.13 7.10 -2.48
N GLY A 107 -8.02 5.87 -2.01
CA GLY A 107 -9.08 5.13 -1.33
C GLY A 107 -10.29 4.85 -2.21
N TRP A 108 -11.31 4.26 -1.59
CA TRP A 108 -12.51 3.78 -2.27
C TRP A 108 -13.34 4.89 -2.94
N ASP A 109 -13.28 6.12 -2.43
CA ASP A 109 -13.99 7.27 -3.00
C ASP A 109 -13.20 7.99 -4.10
N GLY A 110 -11.94 7.60 -4.32
CA GLY A 110 -11.04 8.16 -5.33
C GLY A 110 -10.57 9.59 -5.05
N THR A 111 -10.88 10.15 -3.88
CA THR A 111 -10.53 11.56 -3.55
C THR A 111 -9.20 11.69 -2.82
N GLY A 112 -8.73 10.61 -2.18
CA GLY A 112 -7.61 10.62 -1.24
C GLY A 112 -7.88 11.41 0.05
N GLY A 113 -9.12 11.89 0.25
CA GLY A 113 -9.54 12.55 1.48
C GLY A 113 -9.75 11.57 2.64
N THR A 114 -10.05 10.31 2.30
CA THR A 114 -10.20 9.19 3.25
C THR A 114 -9.38 8.00 2.76
N PRO A 115 -8.03 8.05 2.82
CA PRO A 115 -7.21 6.92 2.41
C PRO A 115 -7.48 5.70 3.30
N PRO A 116 -7.34 4.47 2.77
CA PRO A 116 -7.54 3.25 3.54
C PRO A 116 -6.51 3.14 4.65
N SER A 117 -6.79 2.35 5.69
CA SER A 117 -5.77 2.07 6.71
C SER A 117 -4.66 1.18 6.12
N PHE A 118 -3.45 1.26 6.68
CA PHE A 118 -2.39 0.27 6.44
C PHE A 118 -2.93 -1.17 6.58
N CYS A 119 -2.50 -2.09 5.72
CA CYS A 119 -2.87 -3.51 5.82
C CYS A 119 -2.22 -4.19 7.03
N ALA A 120 -2.62 -5.42 7.35
CA ALA A 120 -2.07 -6.18 8.47
C ALA A 120 -0.54 -6.27 8.39
N TRP A 121 -0.01 -6.58 7.22
CA TRP A 121 1.43 -6.69 6.99
C TRP A 121 2.15 -5.37 7.20
N SER A 122 1.65 -4.26 6.64
CA SER A 122 2.25 -2.94 6.85
C SER A 122 2.33 -2.57 8.34
N LYS A 123 1.28 -2.85 9.12
CA LYS A 123 1.30 -2.58 10.57
C LYS A 123 2.34 -3.45 11.29
N TYR A 124 2.45 -4.73 10.91
CA TYR A 124 3.41 -5.66 11.47
C TYR A 124 4.86 -5.27 11.11
N ALA A 125 5.14 -4.99 9.85
CA ALA A 125 6.45 -4.55 9.36
C ALA A 125 6.93 -3.26 10.05
N LEU A 126 6.01 -2.35 10.38
CA LEU A 126 6.30 -1.12 11.15
C LEU A 126 6.42 -1.34 12.67
N GLY A 127 6.18 -2.56 13.16
CA GLY A 127 6.20 -2.88 14.59
C GLY A 127 5.06 -2.24 15.39
N TRP A 128 3.96 -1.86 14.74
CA TRP A 128 2.80 -1.26 15.41
C TRP A 128 1.88 -2.30 16.07
N VAL A 129 1.98 -3.53 15.60
CA VAL A 129 1.21 -4.68 16.08
C VAL A 129 2.13 -5.90 16.13
N GLU A 130 1.91 -6.75 17.12
CA GLU A 130 2.53 -8.06 17.24
C GLU A 130 1.45 -9.11 16.98
N PRO A 131 1.46 -9.80 15.82
CA PRO A 131 0.49 -10.83 15.53
C PRO A 131 0.52 -11.97 16.55
N THR A 132 -0.65 -12.51 16.89
CA THR A 132 -0.76 -13.71 17.73
C THR A 132 -0.69 -14.95 16.85
N GLU A 133 0.34 -15.78 17.03
CA GLU A 133 0.50 -17.04 16.31
C GLU A 133 -0.60 -18.05 16.69
N LEU A 134 -1.20 -18.69 15.69
CA LEU A 134 -2.19 -19.75 15.86
C LEU A 134 -1.60 -21.10 15.43
N GLU A 135 -1.22 -21.92 16.41
CA GLU A 135 -0.64 -23.26 16.17
C GLU A 135 -1.69 -24.37 16.07
N ASP A 136 -2.87 -24.17 16.67
CA ASP A 136 -3.90 -25.19 16.81
C ASP A 136 -5.17 -24.83 16.02
N SER A 137 -5.86 -25.86 15.54
CA SER A 137 -7.21 -25.68 14.99
C SER A 137 -8.19 -25.37 16.11
N GLY A 138 -9.04 -24.36 15.92
CA GLY A 138 -9.98 -23.93 16.95
C GLY A 138 -10.95 -22.85 16.49
N VAL A 139 -11.74 -22.36 17.44
CA VAL A 139 -12.61 -21.20 17.25
C VAL A 139 -11.97 -20.02 17.97
N TYR A 140 -11.60 -19.01 17.20
CA TYR A 140 -10.98 -17.79 17.69
C TYR A 140 -11.93 -16.61 17.51
N THR A 141 -11.86 -15.66 18.44
CA THR A 141 -12.54 -14.37 18.30
C THR A 141 -11.50 -13.34 17.89
N ILE A 142 -11.79 -12.54 16.88
CA ILE A 142 -10.94 -11.44 16.44
C ILE A 142 -11.74 -10.15 16.46
N ASN A 143 -11.27 -9.18 17.23
CA ASN A 143 -11.95 -7.90 17.30
C ASN A 143 -11.57 -7.02 16.10
N ASP A 144 -12.41 -6.04 15.84
CA ASP A 144 -12.19 -5.06 14.79
C ASP A 144 -10.85 -4.30 14.99
N VAL A 145 -10.00 -4.38 13.97
CA VAL A 145 -8.63 -3.85 13.92
C VAL A 145 -8.57 -2.32 14.00
N GLN A 146 -9.68 -1.62 13.78
CA GLN A 146 -9.69 -0.16 13.85
C GLN A 146 -9.79 0.37 15.29
N THR A 147 -10.16 -0.50 16.24
CA THR A 147 -10.26 -0.15 17.67
C THR A 147 -9.44 -1.09 18.57
N ASN A 148 -8.82 -2.11 17.99
CA ASN A 148 -8.02 -3.13 18.67
C ASN A 148 -6.78 -3.45 17.83
N SER A 149 -5.77 -4.08 18.42
CA SER A 149 -4.53 -4.48 17.75
C SER A 149 -4.53 -5.95 17.35
N ASP A 150 -5.71 -6.58 17.27
CA ASP A 150 -5.84 -8.02 17.06
C ASP A 150 -5.51 -8.37 15.61
N ILE A 151 -4.42 -9.10 15.43
CA ILE A 151 -4.04 -9.75 14.17
C ILE A 151 -3.60 -11.16 14.53
N TYR A 152 -4.06 -12.16 13.79
CA TYR A 152 -3.59 -13.53 13.92
C TYR A 152 -2.58 -13.85 12.84
N MET A 153 -1.59 -14.68 13.17
CA MET A 153 -0.61 -15.23 12.23
C MET A 153 -0.76 -16.75 12.16
N VAL A 154 -0.65 -17.30 10.95
CA VAL A 154 -0.53 -18.74 10.72
C VAL A 154 0.71 -18.96 9.86
N SER A 155 1.79 -19.37 10.49
CA SER A 155 3.07 -19.64 9.80
C SER A 155 3.27 -21.11 9.42
N ASN A 156 2.67 -22.06 10.14
CA ASN A 156 2.76 -23.47 9.77
C ASN A 156 1.61 -23.86 8.81
N PRO A 157 1.88 -24.58 7.70
CA PRO A 157 3.12 -25.25 7.33
C PRO A 157 3.98 -24.50 6.29
N PHE A 158 3.88 -23.18 6.22
CA PHE A 158 4.65 -22.37 5.28
C PHE A 158 6.16 -22.38 5.62
N PRO A 159 7.04 -22.18 4.63
CA PRO A 159 8.47 -21.99 4.87
C PRO A 159 8.76 -20.70 5.64
N ASP A 160 9.98 -20.58 6.16
CA ASP A 160 10.44 -19.37 6.84
C ASP A 160 10.27 -18.14 5.94
N GLY A 161 9.61 -17.10 6.46
CA GLY A 161 9.32 -15.85 5.72
C GLY A 161 7.99 -15.86 4.96
N GLU A 162 7.27 -16.98 4.93
CA GLU A 162 5.94 -17.09 4.32
C GLU A 162 4.89 -17.43 5.40
N TYR A 163 3.75 -16.75 5.41
CA TYR A 163 2.71 -16.95 6.42
C TYR A 163 1.39 -16.27 6.03
N LEU A 164 0.33 -16.55 6.78
CA LEU A 164 -0.92 -15.81 6.70
C LEU A 164 -1.03 -14.79 7.82
N LEU A 165 -1.56 -13.60 7.53
CA LEU A 165 -2.06 -12.67 8.54
C LEU A 165 -3.58 -12.55 8.39
N ILE A 166 -4.30 -12.55 9.52
CA ILE A 166 -5.76 -12.45 9.55
C ILE A 166 -6.13 -11.24 10.38
N GLU A 167 -6.88 -10.31 9.78
CA GLU A 167 -7.44 -9.15 10.49
C GLU A 167 -8.97 -9.05 10.27
N ASN A 168 -9.68 -8.49 11.25
CA ASN A 168 -11.07 -8.11 11.12
C ASN A 168 -11.17 -6.62 10.83
N ARG A 169 -11.53 -6.24 9.61
CA ARG A 169 -11.62 -4.85 9.17
C ARG A 169 -13.08 -4.49 8.88
N GLN A 170 -13.56 -3.39 9.44
CA GLN A 170 -14.95 -2.95 9.28
C GLN A 170 -15.04 -1.63 8.50
N ALA A 171 -16.17 -1.40 7.83
CA ALA A 171 -16.43 -0.17 7.06
C ALA A 171 -16.76 1.01 7.99
N LYS A 172 -15.78 1.48 8.76
CA LYS A 172 -15.86 2.68 9.63
C LYS A 172 -14.49 3.39 9.63
N GLY A 173 -14.35 4.49 10.37
CA GLY A 173 -13.05 5.17 10.51
C GLY A 173 -12.43 5.60 9.17
N ALA A 174 -11.15 5.29 8.95
CA ALA A 174 -10.46 5.53 7.67
C ALA A 174 -10.95 4.60 6.54
N ASP A 175 -11.51 3.44 6.88
CA ASP A 175 -12.04 2.46 5.94
C ASP A 175 -13.57 2.61 5.73
N LYS A 176 -14.14 3.78 6.10
CA LYS A 176 -15.60 4.01 6.09
C LYS A 176 -16.27 3.86 4.71
N ASP A 177 -15.50 4.05 3.65
CA ASP A 177 -15.99 3.97 2.27
C ASP A 177 -15.72 2.58 1.64
N SER A 178 -15.13 1.65 2.41
CA SER A 178 -14.99 0.26 1.98
C SER A 178 -16.36 -0.32 1.62
N PRO A 179 -16.47 -1.09 0.51
CA PRO A 179 -17.73 -1.64 0.05
C PRO A 179 -18.31 -2.63 1.07
N GLN A 180 -17.45 -3.25 1.89
CA GLN A 180 -17.87 -4.17 2.94
C GLN A 180 -16.82 -4.31 4.07
N GLY A 181 -17.29 -4.60 5.29
CA GLY A 181 -16.45 -5.04 6.40
C GLY A 181 -16.49 -6.56 6.56
N GLY A 182 -15.38 -7.16 6.99
CA GLY A 182 -15.26 -8.61 7.15
C GLY A 182 -13.86 -9.02 7.61
N LEU A 183 -13.56 -10.32 7.45
CA LEU A 183 -12.23 -10.87 7.67
C LEU A 183 -11.42 -10.75 6.37
N LEU A 184 -10.22 -10.19 6.49
CA LEU A 184 -9.20 -10.18 5.45
C LEU A 184 -8.14 -11.21 5.83
N VAL A 185 -7.77 -12.06 4.87
CA VAL A 185 -6.69 -13.03 5.01
C VAL A 185 -5.60 -12.65 4.03
N TRP A 186 -4.47 -12.22 4.55
CA TRP A 186 -3.32 -11.82 3.78
C TRP A 186 -2.35 -12.98 3.67
N HIS A 187 -1.92 -13.31 2.46
CA HIS A 187 -0.79 -14.19 2.24
C HIS A 187 0.46 -13.33 2.07
N ILE A 188 1.47 -13.64 2.88
CA ILE A 188 2.73 -12.89 2.95
C ILE A 188 3.86 -13.80 2.52
N ASP A 189 4.74 -13.30 1.67
CA ASP A 189 6.01 -13.95 1.31
C ASP A 189 7.14 -12.90 1.29
N GLU A 190 7.90 -12.85 2.38
CA GLU A 190 9.00 -11.90 2.59
C GLU A 190 10.25 -12.21 1.75
N TYR A 191 10.25 -13.29 0.96
CA TYR A 191 11.27 -13.50 -0.07
C TYR A 191 11.18 -12.44 -1.18
N TRP A 192 9.97 -11.94 -1.46
CA TRP A 192 9.71 -10.90 -2.44
C TRP A 192 9.76 -9.51 -1.81
N SER A 193 10.24 -8.52 -2.57
CA SER A 193 10.37 -7.14 -2.10
C SER A 193 9.19 -6.24 -2.48
N GLY A 194 8.17 -6.78 -3.13
CA GLY A 194 7.01 -6.03 -3.64
C GLY A 194 6.01 -6.92 -4.37
N ASN A 195 5.03 -6.30 -5.03
CA ASN A 195 3.87 -6.97 -5.62
C ASN A 195 3.91 -7.03 -7.15
N THR A 196 5.06 -7.42 -7.74
CA THR A 196 5.27 -7.45 -9.20
C THR A 196 5.35 -8.86 -9.81
N PHE A 197 5.01 -9.89 -9.03
CA PHE A 197 5.03 -11.30 -9.49
C PHE A 197 3.73 -11.96 -9.05
N GLU A 198 2.70 -11.85 -9.90
CA GLU A 198 1.34 -12.23 -9.55
C GLU A 198 1.21 -13.75 -9.41
N GLY A 199 0.90 -14.19 -8.19
CA GLY A 199 0.67 -15.58 -7.82
C GLY A 199 -0.77 -15.83 -7.44
N TYR A 200 -1.47 -16.70 -8.17
CA TYR A 200 -2.87 -17.00 -7.84
C TYR A 200 -3.32 -18.40 -8.26
N ASN A 201 -4.35 -18.90 -7.59
CA ASN A 201 -4.87 -20.23 -7.86
C ASN A 201 -5.54 -20.33 -9.24
N GLY A 202 -5.14 -21.32 -10.03
CA GLY A 202 -5.57 -21.49 -11.41
C GLY A 202 -4.61 -20.91 -12.45
N GLN A 203 -3.57 -20.18 -12.03
CA GLN A 203 -2.45 -19.79 -12.89
C GLN A 203 -1.64 -21.03 -13.30
N ASN A 204 -1.08 -21.02 -14.51
CA ASN A 204 -0.33 -22.16 -15.04
C ASN A 204 0.91 -22.47 -14.18
N GLY A 205 0.95 -23.68 -13.63
CA GLY A 205 2.06 -24.17 -12.82
C GLY A 205 2.08 -23.65 -11.38
N TRP A 206 1.01 -23.01 -10.91
CA TRP A 206 0.89 -22.58 -9.51
C TRP A 206 0.60 -23.79 -8.59
N PRO A 207 1.28 -23.95 -7.42
CA PRO A 207 2.27 -23.04 -6.84
C PRO A 207 3.73 -23.23 -7.27
N GLU A 208 4.04 -24.26 -8.06
CA GLU A 208 5.43 -24.60 -8.41
C GLU A 208 6.15 -23.60 -9.32
N ASN A 209 5.44 -22.63 -9.92
CA ASN A 209 6.02 -21.57 -10.75
C ASN A 209 6.75 -20.51 -9.91
N GLY A 210 6.51 -20.47 -8.60
CA GLY A 210 7.17 -19.57 -7.64
C GLY A 210 6.73 -18.11 -7.71
N TYR A 211 5.63 -17.78 -8.39
CA TYR A 211 5.12 -16.41 -8.45
C TYR A 211 4.33 -16.08 -7.20
N HIS A 212 4.81 -15.14 -6.40
CA HIS A 212 4.15 -14.69 -5.18
C HIS A 212 4.32 -13.17 -5.07
N TYR A 213 3.34 -12.52 -4.43
CA TYR A 213 3.49 -11.18 -3.92
C TYR A 213 4.17 -11.17 -2.56
N LEU A 214 4.83 -10.05 -2.22
CA LEU A 214 5.16 -9.76 -0.84
C LEU A 214 3.91 -9.76 0.04
N THR A 215 2.81 -9.17 -0.43
CA THR A 215 1.53 -9.18 0.26
C THR A 215 0.39 -9.34 -0.74
N ALA A 216 -0.29 -10.48 -0.70
CA ALA A 216 -1.51 -10.75 -1.45
C ALA A 216 -2.74 -10.79 -0.53
N LEU A 217 -3.89 -10.32 -1.03
CA LEU A 217 -5.16 -10.58 -0.36
C LEU A 217 -5.75 -11.88 -0.90
N LEU A 218 -6.01 -12.84 -0.02
CA LEU A 218 -6.77 -14.03 -0.41
C LEU A 218 -8.25 -13.64 -0.57
N GLN A 219 -8.66 -13.34 -1.79
CA GLN A 219 -10.03 -12.95 -2.12
C GLN A 219 -11.03 -14.07 -1.78
N ALA A 220 -12.05 -13.76 -0.98
CA ALA A 220 -12.99 -14.75 -0.45
C ALA A 220 -13.84 -15.45 -1.51
N ASP A 221 -14.08 -14.79 -2.65
CA ASP A 221 -14.80 -15.35 -3.80
C ASP A 221 -13.93 -16.21 -4.73
N GLY A 222 -12.61 -16.17 -4.57
CA GLY A 222 -11.65 -16.88 -5.40
C GLY A 222 -11.63 -16.42 -6.87
N LEU A 223 -11.97 -15.15 -7.15
CA LEU A 223 -11.89 -14.61 -8.51
C LEU A 223 -10.48 -14.16 -8.90
N PHE A 224 -9.62 -13.83 -7.93
CA PHE A 224 -8.23 -13.38 -8.15
C PHE A 224 -8.16 -12.17 -9.09
N GLU A 225 -9.13 -11.26 -8.97
CA GLU A 225 -9.21 -10.06 -9.79
C GLU A 225 -8.05 -9.10 -9.51
N LEU A 226 -7.58 -9.03 -8.27
CA LEU A 226 -6.45 -8.19 -7.89
C LEU A 226 -5.17 -8.59 -8.64
N GLU A 227 -4.93 -9.88 -8.80
CA GLU A 227 -3.80 -10.45 -9.55
C GLU A 227 -4.01 -10.45 -11.08
N GLN A 228 -5.24 -10.21 -11.55
CA GLN A 228 -5.60 -10.28 -12.98
C GLN A 228 -5.97 -8.92 -13.59
N GLY A 229 -5.61 -7.83 -12.93
CA GLY A 229 -5.84 -6.45 -13.40
C GLY A 229 -7.28 -5.95 -13.23
N GLY A 230 -8.09 -6.66 -12.44
CA GLY A 230 -9.33 -6.17 -11.86
C GLY A 230 -9.06 -5.28 -10.63
N GLY A 231 -10.11 -4.90 -9.91
CA GLY A 231 -10.02 -4.05 -8.72
C GLY A 231 -10.64 -4.71 -7.51
N ALA A 232 -10.34 -4.16 -6.34
CA ALA A 232 -10.92 -4.64 -5.08
C ALA A 232 -12.44 -4.42 -5.03
N ASP A 233 -13.16 -5.33 -4.38
CA ASP A 233 -14.62 -5.24 -4.25
C ASP A 233 -15.16 -5.83 -2.93
N ALA A 234 -16.49 -5.89 -2.78
CA ALA A 234 -17.13 -6.40 -1.57
C ALA A 234 -16.91 -7.91 -1.34
N GLN A 235 -16.65 -8.67 -2.40
CA GLN A 235 -16.56 -10.12 -2.40
C GLN A 235 -15.16 -10.63 -2.02
N ASP A 236 -14.18 -9.74 -1.91
CA ASP A 236 -12.84 -10.05 -1.41
C ASP A 236 -12.82 -10.47 0.07
N VAL A 237 -13.78 -10.00 0.87
CA VAL A 237 -13.80 -10.20 2.33
C VAL A 237 -14.61 -11.43 2.76
N PHE A 238 -14.10 -12.17 3.74
CA PHE A 238 -14.81 -13.31 4.33
C PHE A 238 -15.82 -12.86 5.39
N HIS A 239 -16.95 -13.56 5.44
CA HIS A 239 -18.05 -13.32 6.39
C HIS A 239 -18.40 -14.57 7.19
N ALA A 240 -19.00 -14.35 8.36
CA ALA A 240 -19.57 -15.41 9.20
C ALA A 240 -21.04 -15.71 8.83
#